data_AF-A0A165TUC4-F1
#
_entry.id   AF-A0A165TUC4-F1
#
_cell.length_a   1.000
_cell.length_b   1.000
_cell.length_c   1.000
_cell.angle_alpha   90.00
_cell.angle_beta   90.00
_cell.angle_gamma   90.00
#
_symmetry.space_group_name_H-M   'P 1'
#
loop_
_entity.id
_entity.type
_entity.pdbx_description
1 polymer ?
#
loop_
_entity_poly.entity_id
_entity_poly.type
_entity_poly.pdbx_seq_one_letter_code
_entity_poly.pdbx_strand_id
1 'polypeptide(L)'
;MAASNELPDLETWAKSRIAALYETTEEDRFDSAFESCFSSDAQIIMNHEPVSRENAKSDLLTKRFAAQQATVNWDNVMSASKEGDDKASHVTVRVIWKIGIVAGFCTITRTMRLRIRAAPAQRTTQCTFSVKIDRDASGSAGSEDNRRIVQLWQTAVDKAAPIHFAKPHPPVTG
;
A
#
# COMPACT_ATOMS: atom_id res chain seq x y z
N MET A 1 -23.52 -21.54 -13.22
CA MET A 1 -22.36 -20.81 -13.76
C MET A 1 -21.27 -20.89 -12.71
N ALA A 2 -20.22 -21.67 -12.95
CA ALA A 2 -19.11 -21.79 -12.01
C ALA A 2 -18.30 -20.49 -12.06
N ALA A 3 -18.20 -19.78 -10.95
CA ALA A 3 -17.24 -18.69 -10.81
C ALA A 3 -15.84 -19.34 -10.82
N SER A 4 -15.04 -19.03 -11.83
CA SER A 4 -13.62 -19.37 -11.82
C SER A 4 -13.01 -18.68 -10.60
N ASN A 5 -12.59 -19.46 -9.61
CA ASN A 5 -11.92 -18.95 -8.39
C ASN A 5 -10.47 -18.59 -8.76
N GLU A 6 -10.31 -17.68 -9.71
CA GLU A 6 -9.01 -17.19 -10.14
C GLU A 6 -8.54 -16.12 -9.17
N LEU A 7 -7.39 -16.38 -8.55
CA LEU A 7 -6.72 -15.40 -7.72
C LEU A 7 -6.40 -14.16 -8.55
N PRO A 8 -6.51 -12.96 -7.96
CA PRO A 8 -6.12 -11.75 -8.65
C PRO A 8 -4.66 -11.84 -9.09
N ASP A 9 -4.35 -11.25 -10.23
CA ASP A 9 -2.97 -11.13 -10.69
C ASP A 9 -2.11 -10.41 -9.63
N LEU A 10 -0.79 -10.57 -9.76
CA LEU A 10 0.14 -10.12 -8.73
C LEU A 10 0.07 -8.60 -8.50
N GLU A 11 -0.16 -7.83 -9.57
CA GLU A 11 -0.27 -6.38 -9.50
C GLU A 11 -1.58 -5.96 -8.82
N THR A 12 -2.71 -6.54 -9.24
CA THR A 12 -4.01 -6.27 -8.61
C THR A 12 -4.02 -6.64 -7.13
N TRP A 13 -3.39 -7.77 -6.78
CA TRP A 13 -3.22 -8.17 -5.38
C TRP A 13 -2.40 -7.15 -4.60
N ALA A 14 -1.22 -6.76 -5.10
CA ALA A 14 -0.33 -5.82 -4.42
C ALA A 14 -0.98 -4.45 -4.23
N LYS A 15 -1.63 -3.92 -5.28
CA LYS A 15 -2.37 -2.65 -5.22
C LYS A 15 -3.46 -2.70 -4.17
N SER A 16 -4.26 -3.77 -4.15
CA SER A 16 -5.34 -3.93 -3.17
C SER A 16 -4.81 -3.95 -1.73
N ARG A 17 -3.76 -4.74 -1.48
CA ARG A 17 -3.17 -4.87 -0.13
C ARG A 17 -2.54 -3.58 0.35
N ILE A 18 -1.76 -2.91 -0.50
CA ILE A 18 -1.10 -1.65 -0.14
C ILE A 18 -2.15 -0.52 0.00
N ALA A 19 -3.16 -0.46 -0.86
CA ALA A 19 -4.26 0.50 -0.72
C ALA A 19 -4.98 0.31 0.62
N ALA A 20 -5.27 -0.93 1.02
CA ALA A 20 -5.89 -1.22 2.30
C ALA A 20 -5.08 -0.68 3.50
N LEU A 21 -3.75 -0.67 3.43
CA LEU A 21 -2.91 -0.09 4.49
C LEU A 21 -3.05 1.44 4.60
N TYR A 22 -3.19 2.12 3.47
CA TYR A 22 -3.24 3.58 3.44
C TYR A 22 -4.65 4.14 3.61
N GLU A 23 -5.66 3.50 3.03
CA GLU A 23 -7.03 4.01 2.94
C GLU A 23 -7.91 3.63 4.13
N THR A 24 -7.51 2.62 4.91
CA THR A 24 -8.25 2.21 6.10
C THR A 24 -8.21 3.28 7.19
N THR A 25 -9.37 3.64 7.73
CA THR A 25 -9.54 4.65 8.79
C THR A 25 -9.75 4.08 10.19
N GLU A 26 -9.95 2.76 10.32
CA GLU A 26 -10.12 2.01 11.58
C GLU A 26 -8.82 1.28 11.98
N GLU A 27 -8.45 1.34 13.26
CA GLU A 27 -7.16 0.78 13.75
C GLU A 27 -7.12 -0.75 13.63
N ASP A 28 -8.15 -1.44 14.12
CA ASP A 28 -8.26 -2.91 14.06
C ASP A 28 -8.21 -3.46 12.62
N ARG A 29 -8.86 -2.76 11.68
CA ARG A 29 -8.81 -3.11 10.26
C ARG A 29 -7.43 -2.90 9.67
N PHE A 30 -6.72 -1.86 10.10
CA PHE A 30 -5.36 -1.63 9.65
C PHE A 30 -4.41 -2.70 10.18
N ASP A 31 -4.53 -3.06 11.46
CA ASP A 31 -3.73 -4.13 12.04
C ASP A 31 -3.95 -5.43 11.28
N SER A 32 -5.21 -5.82 11.09
CA SER A 32 -5.56 -7.01 10.30
C SER A 32 -5.04 -6.93 8.86
N ALA A 33 -5.14 -5.77 8.21
CA ALA A 33 -4.60 -5.55 6.87
C ALA A 33 -3.08 -5.68 6.84
N PHE A 34 -2.38 -5.11 7.82
CA PHE A 34 -0.93 -5.15 7.96
C PHE A 34 -0.41 -6.57 8.18
N GLU A 35 -0.99 -7.29 9.15
CA GLU A 35 -0.66 -8.69 9.41
C GLU A 35 -0.98 -9.60 8.21
N SER A 36 -2.04 -9.30 7.45
CA SER A 36 -2.36 -10.04 6.21
C SER A 36 -1.48 -9.68 5.02
N CYS A 37 -0.78 -8.54 5.07
CA CYS A 37 -0.01 -8.01 3.95
C CYS A 37 1.46 -8.41 4.05
N PHE A 38 2.05 -8.33 5.25
CA PHE A 38 3.46 -8.61 5.49
C PHE A 38 3.67 -9.94 6.19
N SER A 39 4.71 -10.67 5.77
CA SER A 39 5.21 -11.82 6.53
C SER A 39 5.77 -11.37 7.88
N SER A 40 5.84 -12.29 8.85
CA SER A 40 6.44 -12.03 10.17
C SER A 40 7.90 -11.62 10.06
N ASP A 41 8.64 -12.20 9.10
CA ASP A 41 10.07 -11.97 8.90
C ASP A 41 10.34 -11.02 7.71
N ALA A 42 9.38 -10.15 7.39
CA ALA A 42 9.49 -9.25 6.26
C ALA A 42 10.65 -8.26 6.42
N GLN A 43 11.54 -8.20 5.42
CA GLN A 43 12.61 -7.21 5.37
C GLN A 43 12.08 -5.90 4.80
N ILE A 44 12.09 -4.83 5.61
CA ILE A 44 11.59 -3.52 5.19
C ILE A 44 12.76 -2.53 5.11
N ILE A 45 12.85 -1.85 3.98
CA ILE A 45 13.82 -0.77 3.72
C ILE A 45 13.00 0.46 3.34
N MET A 46 13.08 1.51 4.15
CA MET A 46 12.40 2.79 3.91
C MET A 46 13.43 3.90 3.79
N ASN A 47 13.38 4.67 2.71
CA ASN A 47 14.32 5.77 2.43
C ASN A 47 15.79 5.33 2.54
N HIS A 48 16.11 4.14 2.02
CA HIS A 48 17.44 3.50 2.06
C HIS A 48 17.93 3.06 3.45
N GLU A 49 17.08 3.11 4.47
CA GLU A 49 17.41 2.62 5.81
C GLU A 49 16.62 1.33 6.11
N PRO A 50 17.26 0.27 6.64
CA PRO A 50 16.54 -0.89 7.16
C PRO A 50 15.68 -0.48 8.35
N VAL A 51 14.40 -0.83 8.31
CA VAL A 51 13.43 -0.54 9.37
C VAL A 51 12.79 -1.83 9.83
N SER A 52 12.59 -2.00 11.15
CA SER A 52 11.85 -3.15 11.66
C SER A 52 10.39 -3.09 11.22
N ARG A 53 9.74 -4.26 11.16
CA ARG A 53 8.33 -4.39 10.82
C ARG A 53 7.44 -3.53 11.71
N GLU A 54 7.71 -3.50 13.01
CA GLU A 54 6.98 -2.75 14.02
C GLU A 54 7.17 -1.23 13.84
N ASN A 55 8.39 -0.80 13.51
CA ASN A 55 8.67 0.61 13.26
C ASN A 55 7.99 1.08 11.97
N ALA A 56 7.98 0.26 10.92
CA ALA A 56 7.25 0.56 9.69
C ALA A 56 5.74 0.67 9.93
N LYS A 57 5.18 -0.25 10.74
CA LYS A 57 3.78 -0.21 11.18
C LYS A 57 3.46 1.08 11.95
N SER A 58 4.31 1.44 12.92
CA SER A 58 4.17 2.65 13.73
C SER A 58 4.26 3.94 12.89
N ASP A 59 5.16 4.00 11.90
CA ASP A 59 5.27 5.15 11.00
C ASP A 59 3.99 5.33 10.14
N LEU A 60 3.44 4.23 9.63
CA LEU A 60 2.17 4.26 8.89
C LEU A 60 0.99 4.75 9.76
N LEU A 61 0.90 4.26 11.00
CA LEU A 61 -0.10 4.71 11.98
C LEU A 61 0.04 6.21 12.31
N THR A 62 1.29 6.66 12.54
CA THR A 62 1.59 8.07 12.83
C THR A 62 1.14 8.98 11.69
N LYS A 63 1.42 8.59 10.44
CA LYS A 63 0.99 9.32 9.24
C LYS A 63 -0.53 9.33 9.05
N ARG A 64 -1.23 8.36 9.62
CA ARG A 64 -2.70 8.25 9.55
C ARG A 64 -3.41 9.08 10.61
N PHE A 65 -2.83 9.25 11.80
CA PHE A 65 -3.49 9.91 12.94
C PHE A 65 -4.10 11.30 12.59
N ALA A 66 -3.42 12.09 11.77
CA ALA A 66 -3.88 13.41 11.35
C ALA A 66 -4.84 13.41 10.12
N ALA A 67 -4.94 12.27 9.43
CA ALA A 67 -5.74 12.11 8.23
C ALA A 67 -7.20 11.74 8.56
N GLN A 68 -8.14 12.39 7.88
CA GLN A 68 -9.54 11.98 7.84
C GLN A 68 -9.77 10.88 6.79
N GLN A 69 -9.05 10.98 5.67
CA GLN A 69 -9.14 10.06 4.53
C GLN A 69 -7.78 10.01 3.82
N ALA A 70 -7.49 8.88 3.19
CA ALA A 70 -6.41 8.77 2.22
C ALA A 70 -6.94 8.17 0.91
N THR A 71 -6.25 8.46 -0.18
CA THR A 71 -6.48 7.85 -1.49
C THR A 71 -5.14 7.55 -2.12
N VAL A 72 -5.00 6.37 -2.71
CA VAL A 72 -3.78 5.94 -3.40
C VAL A 72 -3.99 6.00 -4.91
N ASN A 73 -3.19 6.83 -5.58
CA ASN A 73 -3.14 6.87 -7.05
C ASN A 73 -1.91 6.10 -7.52
N TRP A 74 -2.10 5.17 -8.44
CA TRP A 74 -1.05 4.29 -8.96
C TRP A 74 -0.50 4.83 -10.28
N ASP A 75 0.82 4.75 -10.46
CA ASP A 75 1.48 5.16 -11.70
C ASP A 75 2.61 4.18 -12.04
N ASN A 76 2.72 3.82 -13.33
CA ASN A 76 3.77 2.95 -13.86
C ASN A 76 4.05 1.69 -13.00
N VAL A 77 3.00 1.01 -12.56
CA VAL A 77 3.13 -0.25 -11.81
C VAL A 77 3.39 -1.39 -12.78
N MET A 78 4.37 -2.22 -12.46
CA MET A 78 4.76 -3.38 -13.25
C MET A 78 4.96 -4.59 -12.33
N SER A 79 4.68 -5.78 -12.85
CA SER A 79 4.88 -7.03 -12.14
C SER A 79 5.78 -7.98 -12.93
N ALA A 80 6.75 -8.56 -12.23
CA ALA A 80 7.57 -9.67 -12.69
C ALA A 80 7.13 -10.91 -11.92
N SER A 81 6.14 -11.62 -12.48
CA SER A 81 5.61 -12.83 -11.87
C SER A 81 6.45 -14.06 -12.24
N LYS A 82 6.61 -14.96 -11.28
CA LYS A 82 7.05 -16.33 -11.46
C LYS A 82 5.90 -17.24 -11.06
N GLU A 83 5.64 -18.23 -11.89
CA GLU A 83 4.66 -19.26 -11.57
C GLU A 83 5.27 -20.20 -10.53
N GLY A 84 4.67 -20.27 -9.35
CA GLY A 84 5.03 -21.27 -8.34
C GLY A 84 4.26 -22.55 -8.61
N ASP A 85 4.93 -23.60 -9.09
CA ASP A 85 4.30 -24.92 -9.25
C ASP A 85 4.32 -25.64 -7.90
N ASP A 86 3.18 -25.74 -7.23
CA ASP A 86 2.99 -26.72 -6.17
C ASP A 86 2.91 -28.11 -6.84
N LYS A 87 4.06 -28.82 -6.90
CA LYS A 87 4.12 -30.22 -7.34
C LYS A 87 3.52 -31.20 -6.32
N ALA A 88 2.46 -30.80 -5.60
CA ALA A 88 1.91 -31.60 -4.51
C ALA A 88 0.39 -31.41 -4.34
N SER A 89 -0.40 -31.89 -5.29
CA SER A 89 -1.65 -32.58 -4.96
C SER A 89 -2.23 -33.26 -6.20
N HIS A 90 -2.36 -34.59 -6.10
CA HIS A 90 -3.10 -35.41 -7.03
C HIS A 90 -4.57 -34.99 -7.02
N VAL A 91 -5.09 -34.64 -8.21
CA VAL A 91 -6.53 -34.55 -8.55
C VAL A 91 -7.28 -33.41 -7.84
N THR A 92 -7.96 -32.58 -8.65
CA THR A 92 -8.84 -31.44 -8.32
C THR A 92 -8.14 -30.07 -8.33
N VAL A 93 -8.39 -29.30 -9.41
CA VAL A 93 -8.11 -27.87 -9.62
C VAL A 93 -6.74 -27.36 -9.11
N ARG A 94 -5.76 -27.27 -10.03
CA ARG A 94 -4.48 -26.57 -9.77
C ARG A 94 -4.74 -25.08 -9.53
N VAL A 95 -4.63 -24.63 -8.29
CA VAL A 95 -4.55 -23.19 -7.98
C VAL A 95 -3.11 -22.75 -8.29
N ILE A 96 -2.95 -22.02 -9.39
CA ILE A 96 -1.66 -21.48 -9.80
C ILE A 96 -1.41 -20.19 -9.01
N TRP A 97 -0.47 -20.24 -8.07
CA TRP A 97 -0.06 -19.07 -7.32
C TRP A 97 0.98 -18.27 -8.11
N LYS A 98 0.70 -17.00 -8.35
CA LYS A 98 1.68 -16.06 -8.90
C LYS A 98 2.43 -15.40 -7.73
N ILE A 99 3.72 -15.66 -7.64
CA ILE A 99 4.66 -14.97 -6.73
C ILE A 99 5.61 -14.10 -7.55
N GLY A 100 6.37 -13.21 -6.94
CA GLY A 100 7.33 -12.41 -7.69
C GLY A 100 7.52 -11.01 -7.15
N ILE A 101 7.87 -10.09 -8.04
CA ILE A 101 8.18 -8.70 -7.68
C ILE A 101 7.15 -7.78 -8.32
N VAL A 102 6.65 -6.81 -7.55
CA VAL A 102 5.85 -5.70 -8.06
C VAL A 102 6.56 -4.42 -7.72
N ALA A 103 6.78 -3.57 -8.72
CA ALA A 103 7.42 -2.28 -8.52
C ALA A 103 6.63 -1.19 -9.24
N GLY A 104 6.72 0.04 -8.76
CA GLY A 104 6.05 1.16 -9.38
C GLY A 104 6.05 2.40 -8.53
N PHE A 105 5.19 3.32 -8.91
CA PHE A 105 4.99 4.59 -8.22
C PHE A 105 3.57 4.66 -7.70
N CYS A 106 3.41 5.29 -6.54
CA CYS A 106 2.11 5.69 -6.07
C CYS A 106 2.15 7.08 -5.42
N THR A 107 1.06 7.80 -5.58
CA THR A 107 0.85 9.09 -4.93
C THR A 107 -0.27 8.93 -3.90
N ILE A 108 0.08 9.10 -2.63
CA ILE A 108 -0.86 8.99 -1.52
C ILE A 108 -1.31 10.39 -1.15
N THR A 109 -2.57 10.70 -1.39
CA THR A 109 -3.19 11.98 -0.99
C THR A 109 -3.96 11.76 0.29
N ARG A 110 -3.59 12.48 1.35
CA ARG A 110 -4.29 12.44 2.63
C ARG A 110 -5.02 13.76 2.87
N THR A 111 -6.31 13.68 3.10
CA THR A 111 -7.14 14.81 3.53
C THR A 111 -7.07 14.89 5.05
N MET A 112 -6.58 16.01 5.58
CA MET A 112 -6.42 16.24 7.01
C MET A 112 -7.70 16.81 7.63
N ARG A 113 -7.86 16.68 8.95
CA ARG A 113 -8.98 17.27 9.69
C ARG A 113 -8.92 18.80 9.77
N LEU A 114 -7.72 19.37 9.69
CA LEU A 114 -7.48 20.82 9.75
C LEU A 114 -7.93 21.49 8.46
N ARG A 115 -8.48 22.70 8.56
CA ARG A 115 -8.92 23.50 7.40
C ARG A 115 -8.03 24.73 7.22
N ILE A 116 -7.74 25.08 5.96
CA ILE A 116 -7.07 26.32 5.56
C ILE A 116 -8.04 27.09 4.66
N ARG A 117 -8.45 28.29 5.10
CA ARG A 117 -9.40 29.15 4.35
C ARG A 117 -10.66 28.38 3.90
N ALA A 118 -11.28 27.66 4.83
CA ALA A 118 -12.49 26.83 4.65
C ALA A 118 -12.35 25.52 3.85
N ALA A 119 -11.23 25.26 3.17
CA ALA A 119 -10.95 23.98 2.52
C ALA A 119 -10.16 23.03 3.46
N PRO A 120 -10.38 21.70 3.42
CA PRO A 120 -9.54 20.74 4.13
C PRO A 120 -8.08 20.83 3.68
N ALA A 121 -7.15 20.80 4.62
CA ALA A 121 -5.74 20.71 4.31
C ALA A 121 -5.42 19.34 3.70
N GLN A 122 -4.54 19.31 2.69
CA GLN A 122 -4.12 18.07 2.04
C GLN A 122 -2.60 17.90 2.19
N ARG A 123 -2.18 16.64 2.32
CA ARG A 123 -0.77 16.24 2.26
C ARG A 123 -0.62 15.18 1.19
N THR A 124 0.36 15.36 0.32
CA THR A 124 0.62 14.43 -0.77
C THR A 124 1.98 13.78 -0.55
N THR A 125 2.02 12.46 -0.50
CA THR A 125 3.26 11.69 -0.42
C THR A 125 3.48 11.02 -1.77
N GLN A 126 4.60 11.30 -2.43
CA GLN A 126 5.04 10.54 -3.59
C GLN A 126 5.88 9.36 -3.11
N CYS A 127 5.58 8.18 -3.60
CA CYS A 127 6.19 6.93 -3.18
C CYS A 127 6.67 6.15 -4.40
N THR A 128 7.90 5.66 -4.34
CA THR A 128 8.42 4.64 -5.23
C THR A 128 8.61 3.38 -4.41
N PHE A 129 8.07 2.26 -4.88
CA PHE A 129 8.15 1.01 -4.14
C PHE A 129 8.56 -0.15 -5.04
N SER A 130 9.17 -1.15 -4.41
CA SER A 130 9.42 -2.47 -4.95
C SER A 130 9.13 -3.48 -3.86
N VAL A 131 8.17 -4.36 -4.09
CA VAL A 131 7.76 -5.40 -3.15
C VAL A 131 8.08 -6.76 -3.74
N LYS A 132 8.72 -7.61 -2.95
CA LYS A 132 8.83 -9.04 -3.22
C LYS A 132 7.71 -9.74 -2.47
N ILE A 133 6.90 -10.48 -3.23
CA ILE A 133 5.77 -11.25 -2.76
C ILE A 133 6.12 -12.72 -2.88
N ASP A 134 5.98 -13.42 -1.76
CA ASP A 134 6.22 -14.84 -1.67
C ASP A 134 5.08 -15.51 -0.89
N ARG A 135 5.10 -16.85 -0.85
CA ARG A 135 4.18 -17.60 -0.02
C ARG A 135 4.71 -17.67 1.40
N ASP A 136 3.87 -17.30 2.35
CA ASP A 136 4.16 -17.54 3.75
C ASP A 136 3.59 -18.90 4.18
N ALA A 137 4.46 -19.81 4.57
CA ALA A 137 4.08 -21.13 5.07
C ALA A 137 3.53 -21.09 6.51
N SER A 138 3.71 -19.96 7.21
CA SER A 138 3.22 -19.75 8.59
C SER A 138 1.74 -19.34 8.65
N GLY A 139 1.12 -19.07 7.50
CA GLY A 139 -0.30 -18.72 7.38
C GLY A 139 -1.24 -19.87 7.77
N SER A 140 -2.34 -19.53 8.47
CA SER A 140 -3.41 -20.46 8.83
C SER A 140 -3.89 -21.26 7.62
N ALA A 141 -3.93 -22.59 7.74
CA ALA A 141 -4.23 -23.58 6.69
C ALA A 141 -5.64 -23.50 6.05
N GLY A 142 -6.35 -22.37 6.19
CA GLY A 142 -7.67 -22.13 5.61
C GLY A 142 -7.79 -20.83 4.80
N SER A 143 -6.72 -20.04 4.63
CA SER A 143 -6.76 -18.87 3.74
C SER A 143 -6.54 -19.30 2.30
N GLU A 144 -7.50 -18.95 1.43
CA GLU A 144 -7.38 -19.11 -0.03
C GLU A 144 -6.28 -18.22 -0.64
N ASP A 145 -5.61 -17.34 0.11
CA ASP A 145 -4.49 -16.55 -0.42
C ASP A 145 -3.38 -16.33 0.63
N ASN A 146 -2.31 -17.13 0.49
CA ASN A 146 -1.15 -17.13 1.39
C ASN A 146 0.01 -16.25 0.87
N ARG A 147 -0.24 -15.39 -0.12
CA ARG A 147 0.74 -14.40 -0.57
C ARG A 147 0.99 -13.38 0.53
N ARG A 148 2.25 -13.05 0.78
CA ARG A 148 2.69 -12.01 1.72
C ARG A 148 3.89 -11.27 1.14
N ILE A 149 4.04 -10.01 1.52
CA ILE A 149 5.24 -9.23 1.26
C ILE A 149 6.34 -9.73 2.19
N VAL A 150 7.40 -10.29 1.61
CA VAL A 150 8.60 -10.74 2.33
C VAL A 150 9.71 -9.69 2.28
N GLN A 151 9.66 -8.80 1.30
CA GLN A 151 10.60 -7.69 1.21
C GLN A 151 9.90 -6.46 0.65
N LEU A 152 10.11 -5.32 1.30
CA LEU A 152 9.66 -4.01 0.85
C LEU A 152 10.86 -3.08 0.73
N TRP A 153 11.04 -2.49 -0.44
CA TRP A 153 11.90 -1.33 -0.64
C TRP A 153 11.01 -0.15 -1.01
N GLN A 154 11.07 0.92 -0.23
CA GLN A 154 10.23 2.10 -0.43
C GLN A 154 11.05 3.38 -0.24
N THR A 155 10.89 4.33 -1.14
CA THR A 155 11.34 5.71 -0.94
C THR A 155 10.13 6.62 -1.05
N ALA A 156 9.95 7.48 -0.06
CA ALA A 156 8.79 8.37 0.03
C ALA A 156 9.21 9.81 0.30
N VAL A 157 8.62 10.75 -0.44
CA VAL A 157 8.83 12.18 -0.29
C VAL A 157 7.49 12.86 -0.05
N ASP A 158 7.39 13.57 1.06
CA ASP A 158 6.23 14.38 1.37
C ASP A 158 6.31 15.74 0.65
N LYS A 159 5.20 16.11 0.01
CA LYS A 159 5.01 17.42 -0.61
C LYS A 159 3.89 18.15 0.11
N ALA A 160 4.14 19.41 0.43
CA ALA A 160 3.10 20.32 0.88
C ALA A 160 2.12 20.58 -0.28
N ALA A 161 0.83 20.72 0.04
CA ALA A 161 -0.15 21.14 -0.95
C ALA A 161 0.22 22.53 -1.50
N PRO A 162 0.05 22.79 -2.81
CA PRO A 162 0.23 24.12 -3.37
C PRO A 162 -0.66 25.15 -2.65
N ILE A 163 -0.07 26.16 -2.02
CA ILE A 163 -0.81 27.25 -1.38
C ILE A 163 -0.97 28.38 -2.40
N HIS A 164 -2.16 28.52 -2.96
CA HIS A 164 -2.50 29.68 -3.78
C HIS A 164 -2.88 30.85 -2.86
N PHE A 165 -1.94 31.75 -2.59
CA PHE A 165 -2.25 33.01 -1.92
C PHE A 165 -3.07 33.90 -2.85
N ALA A 166 -4.20 34.42 -2.35
CA ALA A 166 -4.94 35.46 -3.04
C ALA A 166 -4.02 36.68 -3.22
N LYS A 167 -3.85 37.14 -4.46
CA LYS A 167 -3.11 38.38 -4.74
C LYS A 167 -3.89 39.54 -4.10
N PRO A 168 -3.26 40.43 -3.31
CA PRO A 168 -3.94 41.60 -2.78
C PRO A 168 -4.45 42.44 -3.95
N HIS A 169 -5.69 42.93 -3.85
CA HIS A 169 -6.21 43.89 -4.82
C HIS A 169 -5.43 45.19 -4.67
N PRO A 170 -4.97 45.81 -5.77
CA PRO A 170 -4.39 47.14 -5.69
C PRO A 170 -5.45 48.13 -5.16
N PRO A 171 -5.06 49.12 -4.35
CA PRO A 171 -5.98 50.14 -3.87
C PRO A 171 -6.57 50.88 -5.08
N VAL A 172 -7.89 51.08 -5.06
CA VAL A 172 -8.59 51.91 -6.02
C VAL A 172 -8.09 53.34 -5.83
N THR A 173 -7.24 53.82 -6.73
CA THR A 173 -6.88 55.24 -6.82
C THR A 173 -8.10 55.98 -7.35
N GLY A 174 -8.77 56.72 -6.46
CA GLY A 174 -9.78 57.71 -6.80
C GLY A 174 -9.18 59.04 -7.22
#